data_AF-A0A392PRX7-F1
#
_entry.id   AF-A0A392PRX7-F1
#
_cell.length_a   1.000
_cell.length_b   1.000
_cell.length_c   1.000
_cell.angle_alpha   90.00
_cell.angle_beta   90.00
_cell.angle_gamma   90.00
#
_symmetry.space_group_name_H-M   'P 1'
#
loop_
_entity.id
_entity.type
_entity.pdbx_description
1 polymer ?
#
loop_
_entity_poly.entity_id
_entity_poly.type
_entity_poly.pdbx_seq_one_letter_code
_entity_poly.pdbx_strand_id
1 'polypeptide(L)'
;SNCPQHQITEQLLIQYFYEGLLLMDRNILDAASGGALVDKTPGAVKGLIENMSLNSQQFTRSNYVAQTRGVNEIQVSSSNKAIDMRIDELTLLVKQLALAKAQANEPSLEDLVKQTAAQNIQFQQQMVAQNMQFQQTTYASIKDLKA
;
A
#
# COMPACT_ATOMS: atom_id res chain seq x y z
N SER A 1 -33.14 -15.86 38.15
CA SER A 1 -32.08 -16.16 39.15
C SER A 1 -32.28 -15.23 40.33
N ASN A 2 -32.91 -15.68 41.41
CA ASN A 2 -33.06 -14.85 42.62
C ASN A 2 -32.11 -15.40 43.67
N CYS A 3 -30.92 -14.81 43.76
CA CYS A 3 -29.89 -15.25 44.70
C CYS A 3 -30.22 -14.66 46.08
N PRO A 4 -30.50 -15.48 47.11
CA PRO A 4 -31.23 -15.03 48.29
C PRO A 4 -30.43 -14.15 49.28
N GLN A 5 -29.15 -13.85 49.05
CA GLN A 5 -28.28 -13.26 50.08
C GLN A 5 -27.29 -12.16 49.62
N HIS A 6 -27.41 -11.60 48.42
CA HIS A 6 -26.41 -10.59 47.99
C HIS A 6 -26.54 -9.21 48.65
N GLN A 7 -27.65 -8.88 49.35
CA GLN A 7 -27.95 -7.53 49.91
C GLN A 7 -27.90 -6.35 48.91
N ILE A 8 -27.40 -6.57 47.69
CA ILE A 8 -27.39 -5.59 46.61
C ILE A 8 -28.82 -5.42 46.09
N THR A 9 -29.31 -4.19 46.09
CA THR A 9 -30.64 -3.83 45.57
C THR A 9 -30.58 -3.68 44.05
N GLU A 10 -31.71 -3.92 43.37
CA GLU A 10 -31.79 -3.69 41.92
C GLU A 10 -31.47 -2.24 41.55
N GLN A 11 -31.85 -1.29 42.41
CA GLN A 11 -31.51 0.12 42.23
C GLN A 11 -29.98 0.35 42.23
N LEU A 12 -29.25 -0.32 43.12
CA LEU A 12 -27.80 -0.20 43.18
C LEU A 12 -27.12 -0.86 41.97
N LEU A 13 -27.68 -1.97 41.46
CA LEU A 13 -27.21 -2.57 40.20
C LEU A 13 -27.38 -1.62 39.01
N ILE A 14 -28.51 -0.91 38.94
CA ILE A 14 -28.78 0.08 37.89
C ILE A 14 -27.80 1.24 38.00
N GLN A 15 -27.55 1.73 39.22
CA GLN A 15 -26.57 2.79 39.44
C GLN A 15 -25.16 2.37 38.98
N TYR A 16 -24.70 1.19 39.38
CA TYR A 16 -23.38 0.70 38.94
C TYR A 16 -23.32 0.47 37.43
N PHE A 17 -24.39 -0.05 36.84
CA PHE A 17 -24.48 -0.19 35.39
C PHE A 17 -24.35 1.17 34.71
N TYR A 18 -25.15 2.16 35.12
CA TYR A 18 -25.16 3.50 34.55
C TYR A 18 -23.81 4.22 34.72
N GLU A 19 -23.19 4.12 35.90
CA GLU A 19 -21.86 4.67 36.15
C GLU A 19 -20.74 3.96 35.36
N GLY A 20 -20.94 2.69 35.02
CA GLY A 20 -20.01 1.94 34.18
C GLY A 20 -20.00 2.35 32.71
N LEU A 21 -20.99 3.12 32.25
CA LEU A 21 -21.13 3.52 30.85
C LEU A 21 -20.29 4.74 30.48
N LEU A 22 -19.91 4.80 29.20
CA LEU A 22 -19.34 5.98 28.58
C LEU A 22 -20.40 7.10 28.50
N LEU A 23 -19.94 8.35 28.47
CA LEU A 23 -20.81 9.54 28.46
C LEU A 23 -21.85 9.50 27.33
N MET A 24 -21.46 9.07 26.14
CA MET A 24 -22.36 8.99 24.99
C MET A 24 -23.47 7.95 25.20
N ASP A 25 -23.12 6.79 25.76
CA ASP A 25 -24.07 5.71 26.01
C ASP A 25 -25.08 6.11 27.10
N ARG A 26 -24.64 6.86 28.11
CA ARG A 26 -25.54 7.46 29.10
C ARG A 26 -26.54 8.43 28.46
N ASN A 27 -26.05 9.34 27.60
CA ASN A 27 -26.92 10.30 26.92
C ASN A 27 -27.97 9.60 26.02
N ILE A 28 -27.58 8.54 25.31
CA ILE A 28 -28.49 7.76 24.47
C ILE A 28 -29.55 7.07 25.32
N LEU A 29 -29.14 6.46 26.44
CA LEU A 29 -30.07 5.79 27.34
C LEU A 29 -31.04 6.78 27.98
N ASP A 30 -30.56 7.92 28.48
CA ASP A 30 -31.40 8.94 29.10
C ASP A 30 -32.43 9.51 28.10
N ALA A 31 -32.01 9.74 26.85
CA ALA A 31 -32.93 10.15 25.79
C ALA A 31 -33.99 9.07 25.52
N ALA A 32 -33.59 7.80 25.43
CA ALA A 32 -34.49 6.68 25.17
C ALA A 32 -35.45 6.40 26.35
N SER A 33 -35.03 6.64 27.58
CA SER A 33 -35.90 6.56 28.78
C SER A 33 -36.77 7.81 28.98
N GLY A 34 -36.55 8.88 28.22
CA GLY A 34 -37.28 10.15 28.36
C GLY A 34 -36.93 10.90 29.64
N GLY A 35 -35.64 10.98 29.97
CA GLY A 35 -35.09 11.50 31.22
C GLY A 35 -34.11 10.52 31.85
N ALA A 36 -33.48 10.89 32.96
CA ALA A 36 -32.41 10.09 33.58
C ALA A 36 -32.82 8.62 33.82
N LEU A 37 -31.99 7.67 33.36
CA LEU A 37 -32.26 6.24 33.45
C LEU A 37 -32.34 5.76 34.91
N VAL A 38 -31.52 6.34 35.79
CA VAL A 38 -31.45 5.99 37.22
C VAL A 38 -32.73 6.33 37.99
N ASP A 39 -33.58 7.23 37.47
CA ASP A 39 -34.87 7.60 38.07
C ASP A 39 -36.00 6.63 37.69
N LYS A 40 -35.73 5.69 36.78
CA LYS A 40 -36.73 4.71 36.33
C LYS A 40 -36.80 3.52 37.28
N THR A 41 -37.94 2.83 37.24
CA THR A 41 -38.11 1.58 38.00
C THR A 41 -37.22 0.48 37.41
N PRO A 42 -36.74 -0.48 38.22
CA PRO A 42 -35.89 -1.56 37.73
C PRO A 42 -36.48 -2.36 36.57
N GLY A 43 -37.80 -2.61 36.60
CA GLY A 43 -38.50 -3.27 35.50
C GLY A 43 -38.47 -2.47 34.21
N ALA A 44 -38.62 -1.13 34.27
CA ALA A 44 -38.56 -0.27 33.10
C ALA A 44 -37.15 -0.20 32.51
N VAL A 45 -36.11 -0.11 33.36
CA VAL A 45 -34.70 -0.14 32.91
C VAL A 45 -34.39 -1.46 32.22
N LYS A 46 -34.76 -2.58 32.83
CA LYS A 46 -34.54 -3.91 32.24
C LYS A 46 -35.24 -4.06 30.90
N GLY A 47 -36.50 -3.66 30.80
CA GLY A 47 -37.27 -3.70 29.56
C GLY A 47 -36.67 -2.81 28.46
N LEU A 48 -36.16 -1.63 28.81
CA LEU A 48 -35.50 -0.74 27.86
C LEU A 48 -34.20 -1.35 27.32
N ILE A 49 -33.33 -1.86 28.20
CA ILE A 49 -32.07 -2.51 27.80
C ILE A 49 -32.34 -3.74 26.93
N GLU A 50 -33.33 -4.56 27.31
CA GLU A 50 -33.76 -5.71 26.50
C GLU A 50 -34.26 -5.26 25.12
N ASN A 51 -35.08 -4.22 25.04
CA ASN A 51 -35.57 -3.70 23.77
C ASN A 51 -34.45 -3.13 22.91
N MET A 52 -33.51 -2.37 23.49
CA MET A 52 -32.35 -1.85 22.76
C MET A 52 -31.40 -2.97 22.30
N SER A 53 -31.22 -4.01 23.11
CA SER A 53 -30.46 -5.22 22.72
C SER A 53 -31.13 -5.98 21.58
N LEU A 54 -32.46 -6.17 21.65
CA LEU A 54 -33.24 -6.79 20.59
C LEU A 54 -33.23 -5.96 19.31
N ASN A 55 -33.36 -4.64 19.42
CA ASN A 55 -33.29 -3.73 18.29
C ASN A 55 -31.91 -3.78 17.63
N SER A 56 -30.84 -3.71 18.43
CA SER A 56 -29.47 -3.90 17.95
C SER A 56 -29.31 -5.25 17.26
N GLN A 57 -29.77 -6.34 17.87
CA GLN A 57 -29.73 -7.67 17.24
C GLN A 57 -30.58 -7.77 15.99
N GLN A 58 -31.71 -7.07 15.89
CA GLN A 58 -32.54 -7.04 14.69
C GLN A 58 -31.84 -6.29 13.57
N PHE A 59 -31.18 -5.17 13.83
CA PHE A 59 -30.40 -4.45 12.83
C PHE A 59 -29.09 -5.16 12.50
N THR A 60 -28.44 -5.81 13.46
CA THR A 60 -27.27 -6.65 13.23
C THR A 60 -27.63 -7.94 12.51
N ARG A 61 -28.77 -8.58 12.80
CA ARG A 61 -29.26 -9.75 12.06
C ARG A 61 -29.82 -9.36 10.71
N SER A 62 -30.53 -8.25 10.57
CA SER A 62 -30.98 -7.72 9.27
C SER A 62 -29.77 -7.37 8.41
N ASN A 63 -28.74 -6.75 9.01
CA ASN A 63 -27.44 -6.62 8.38
C ASN A 63 -26.80 -7.98 8.12
N TYR A 64 -26.89 -8.99 8.98
CA TYR A 64 -26.32 -10.32 8.75
C TYR A 64 -27.05 -11.11 7.65
N VAL A 65 -28.39 -11.10 7.54
CA VAL A 65 -29.10 -11.75 6.43
C VAL A 65 -28.95 -10.96 5.13
N ALA A 66 -28.88 -9.62 5.21
CA ALA A 66 -28.43 -8.79 4.09
C ALA A 66 -26.95 -9.08 3.74
N GLN A 67 -26.12 -9.44 4.71
CA GLN A 67 -24.67 -9.66 4.57
C GLN A 67 -24.28 -11.12 4.30
N THR A 68 -25.20 -12.07 4.49
CA THR A 68 -25.10 -13.44 3.94
C THR A 68 -25.55 -13.49 2.48
N ARG A 69 -26.28 -12.46 2.01
CA ARG A 69 -26.53 -12.22 0.58
C ARG A 69 -25.61 -11.17 -0.05
N GLY A 70 -24.96 -10.37 0.77
CA GLY A 70 -23.89 -9.49 0.40
C GLY A 70 -22.79 -9.68 1.43
N VAL A 71 -21.93 -10.67 1.20
CA VAL A 71 -20.51 -10.56 1.59
C VAL A 71 -20.13 -9.09 1.50
N ASN A 72 -19.34 -8.53 2.41
CA ASN A 72 -18.75 -7.20 2.23
C ASN A 72 -17.92 -7.18 0.92
N GLU A 73 -18.56 -7.19 -0.25
CA GLU A 73 -18.18 -6.41 -1.38
C GLU A 73 -18.20 -5.01 -0.82
N ILE A 74 -16.99 -4.51 -0.57
CA ILE A 74 -16.69 -3.16 -0.99
C ILE A 74 -17.21 -3.12 -2.42
N GLN A 75 -18.45 -2.67 -2.61
CA GLN A 75 -19.03 -2.51 -3.94
C GLN A 75 -17.95 -1.74 -4.66
N VAL A 76 -17.31 -2.39 -5.65
CA VAL A 76 -16.14 -1.83 -6.32
C VAL A 76 -16.68 -0.58 -6.98
N SER A 77 -16.60 0.52 -6.25
CA SER A 77 -17.14 1.79 -6.68
C SER A 77 -16.36 2.10 -7.94
N SER A 78 -16.99 2.75 -8.91
CA SER A 78 -16.33 3.07 -10.19
C SER A 78 -14.96 3.72 -9.96
N SER A 79 -14.79 4.44 -8.83
CA SER A 79 -13.54 4.96 -8.30
C SER A 79 -12.48 3.89 -7.99
N ASN A 80 -12.84 2.79 -7.30
CA ASN A 80 -11.91 1.70 -7.02
C ASN A 80 -11.47 0.99 -8.29
N LYS A 81 -12.40 0.74 -9.24
CA LYS A 81 -12.06 0.17 -10.55
C LYS A 81 -11.14 1.11 -11.36
N ALA A 82 -11.38 2.41 -11.28
CA ALA A 82 -10.50 3.40 -11.90
C ALA A 82 -9.11 3.43 -11.25
N ILE A 83 -9.03 3.29 -9.92
CA ILE A 83 -7.77 3.18 -9.19
C ILE A 83 -7.01 1.91 -9.59
N ASP A 84 -7.69 0.76 -9.68
CA ASP A 84 -7.07 -0.50 -10.10
C ASP A 84 -6.48 -0.38 -11.51
N MET A 85 -7.23 0.17 -12.47
CA MET A 85 -6.73 0.43 -13.82
C MET A 85 -5.52 1.38 -13.83
N ARG A 86 -5.53 2.42 -12.98
CA ARG A 86 -4.40 3.34 -12.83
C ARG A 86 -3.17 2.65 -12.24
N ILE A 87 -3.35 1.75 -11.28
CA ILE A 87 -2.27 0.97 -10.67
C ILE A 87 -1.67 0.00 -11.70
N ASP A 88 -2.50 -0.64 -12.52
CA ASP A 88 -2.03 -1.52 -13.60
C ASP A 88 -1.26 -0.75 -14.67
N GLU A 89 -1.74 0.42 -15.10
CA GLU A 89 -1.05 1.33 -16.01
C GLU A 89 0.31 1.77 -15.45
N LEU A 90 0.35 2.22 -14.20
CA LEU A 90 1.59 2.61 -13.52
C LEU A 90 2.56 1.43 -13.41
N THR A 91 2.07 0.24 -13.08
CA THR A 91 2.89 -0.98 -12.99
C THR A 91 3.51 -1.31 -14.34
N LEU A 92 2.76 -1.16 -15.44
CA LEU A 92 3.28 -1.36 -16.79
C LEU A 92 4.36 -0.34 -17.14
N LEU A 93 4.13 0.94 -16.85
CA LEU A 93 5.11 2.01 -17.09
C LEU A 93 6.40 1.82 -16.28
N VAL A 94 6.30 1.42 -15.02
CA VAL A 94 7.47 1.14 -14.16
C VAL A 94 8.26 -0.06 -14.70
N LYS A 95 7.58 -1.12 -15.16
CA LYS A 95 8.25 -2.26 -15.81
C LYS A 95 8.99 -1.83 -17.08
N GLN A 96 8.37 -1.01 -17.92
CA GLN A 96 9.01 -0.48 -19.12
C GLN A 96 10.21 0.40 -18.79
N LEU A 97 10.11 1.24 -17.76
CA LEU A 97 11.24 2.08 -17.32
C LEU A 97 12.39 1.23 -16.77
N ALA A 98 12.09 0.18 -16.00
CA ALA A 98 13.09 -0.76 -15.49
C ALA A 98 13.79 -1.52 -16.64
N LEU A 99 13.04 -1.96 -17.65
CA LEU A 99 13.58 -2.62 -18.84
C LEU A 99 14.38 -1.63 -19.71
N ALA A 100 13.90 -0.40 -19.91
CA ALA A 100 14.63 0.64 -20.63
C ALA A 100 15.93 1.02 -19.93
N LYS A 101 15.96 1.03 -18.59
CA LYS A 101 17.19 1.24 -17.82
C LYS A 101 18.15 0.04 -17.87
N ALA A 102 17.62 -1.18 -17.94
CA ALA A 102 18.43 -2.38 -18.15
C ALA A 102 18.97 -2.50 -19.58
N GLN A 103 18.32 -1.83 -20.54
CA GLN A 103 18.64 -1.88 -21.97
C GLN A 103 19.28 -0.59 -22.51
N ALA A 104 19.44 0.42 -21.66
CA ALA A 104 20.48 1.41 -21.83
C ALA A 104 21.80 0.65 -21.74
N ASN A 105 22.25 0.13 -22.89
CA ASN A 105 23.60 -0.33 -23.17
C ASN A 105 24.56 0.88 -23.09
N GLU A 106 24.52 1.61 -21.97
CA GLU A 106 25.59 2.50 -21.59
C GLU A 106 26.81 1.60 -21.42
N PRO A 107 27.87 1.82 -22.24
CA PRO A 107 29.09 1.04 -22.10
C PRO A 107 29.53 1.12 -20.65
N SER A 108 29.79 -0.03 -20.04
CA SER A 108 30.27 -0.03 -18.66
C SER A 108 31.56 0.80 -18.60
N LEU A 109 31.88 1.37 -17.42
CA LEU A 109 33.13 2.11 -17.25
C LEU A 109 34.34 1.26 -17.70
N GLU A 110 34.28 -0.06 -17.49
CA GLU A 110 35.29 -0.98 -18.02
C GLU A 110 35.35 -1.03 -19.54
N ASP A 111 34.19 -1.09 -20.22
CA ASP A 111 34.13 -1.14 -21.69
C ASP A 111 34.66 0.16 -22.30
N LEU A 112 34.34 1.31 -21.68
CA LEU A 112 34.86 2.60 -22.11
C LEU A 112 36.38 2.67 -21.94
N VAL A 113 36.91 2.23 -20.81
CA VAL A 113 38.37 2.19 -20.57
C VAL A 113 39.06 1.24 -21.54
N LYS A 114 38.50 0.06 -21.80
CA LYS A 114 39.04 -0.90 -22.80
C LYS A 114 39.03 -0.30 -24.20
N GLN A 115 37.96 0.38 -24.59
CA GLN A 115 37.84 1.04 -25.89
C GLN A 115 38.85 2.19 -26.04
N THR A 116 39.00 3.05 -25.03
CA THR A 116 39.99 4.14 -25.06
C THR A 116 41.42 3.59 -25.11
N ALA A 117 41.72 2.54 -24.35
CA ALA A 117 43.03 1.88 -24.40
C ALA A 117 43.30 1.30 -25.80
N ALA A 118 42.31 0.66 -26.42
CA ALA A 118 42.43 0.13 -27.78
C ALA A 118 42.68 1.24 -28.81
N GLN A 119 41.95 2.36 -28.73
CA GLN A 119 42.16 3.51 -29.61
C GLN A 119 43.57 4.11 -29.46
N ASN A 120 44.06 4.26 -28.23
CA ASN A 120 45.41 4.76 -27.98
C ASN A 120 46.50 3.84 -28.56
N ILE A 121 46.35 2.52 -28.39
CA ILE A 121 47.26 1.53 -28.96
C ILE A 121 47.22 1.59 -30.49
N GLN A 122 46.03 1.69 -31.08
CA GLN A 122 45.86 1.73 -32.53
C GLN A 122 46.49 2.99 -33.14
N PHE A 123 46.34 4.14 -32.49
CA PHE A 123 47.01 5.38 -32.88
C PHE A 123 48.54 5.20 -32.88
N GLN A 124 49.11 4.61 -31.83
CA GLN A 124 50.55 4.34 -31.77
C GLN A 124 51.00 3.38 -32.89
N GLN A 125 50.25 2.30 -33.16
CA GLN A 125 50.55 1.38 -34.25
C GLN A 125 50.50 2.07 -35.62
N GLN A 126 49.54 2.96 -35.84
CA GLN A 126 49.43 3.71 -37.08
C GLN A 126 50.64 4.63 -37.30
N MET A 127 51.10 5.31 -36.24
CA MET A 127 52.30 6.16 -36.31
C MET A 127 53.56 5.33 -36.64
N VAL A 128 53.71 4.16 -36.01
CA VAL A 128 54.82 3.24 -36.30
C VAL A 128 54.75 2.73 -37.74
N ALA A 129 53.56 2.34 -38.21
CA ALA A 129 53.36 1.86 -39.57
C ALA A 129 53.67 2.94 -40.62
N GLN A 130 53.23 4.17 -40.41
CA GLN A 130 53.54 5.30 -41.29
C GLN A 130 55.04 5.56 -41.36
N ASN A 131 55.74 5.55 -40.22
CA ASN A 131 57.19 5.72 -40.19
C ASN A 131 57.91 4.59 -40.95
N MET A 132 57.45 3.34 -40.76
CA MET A 132 58.01 2.19 -41.48
C MET A 132 57.78 2.28 -43.00
N GLN A 133 56.58 2.68 -43.44
CA GLN A 133 56.27 2.87 -44.86
C GLN A 133 57.08 4.01 -45.49
N PHE A 134 57.30 5.10 -44.74
CA PHE A 134 58.15 6.20 -45.20
C PHE A 134 59.58 5.71 -45.44
N GLN A 135 60.15 4.92 -44.52
CA GLN A 135 61.47 4.33 -44.70
C GLN A 135 61.51 3.38 -45.91
N GLN A 136 60.53 2.48 -46.04
CA GLN A 136 60.49 1.56 -47.19
C GLN A 136 60.42 2.28 -48.53
N THR A 137 59.54 3.29 -48.64
CA THR A 137 59.37 4.10 -49.86
C THR A 137 60.65 4.84 -50.20
N THR A 138 61.29 5.48 -49.21
CA THR A 138 62.54 6.21 -49.43
C THR A 138 63.68 5.29 -49.86
N TYR A 139 63.85 4.13 -49.22
CA TYR A 139 64.84 3.14 -49.65
C TYR A 139 64.58 2.61 -51.07
N ALA A 140 63.32 2.33 -51.42
CA ALA A 140 62.95 1.87 -52.76
C ALA A 140 63.26 2.95 -53.82
N SER A 141 62.80 4.20 -53.61
CA SER A 141 63.07 5.30 -54.55
C SER A 141 64.57 5.60 -54.69
N ILE A 142 65.35 5.53 -53.61
CA ILE A 142 66.81 5.69 -53.68
C ILE A 142 67.47 4.55 -54.47
N LYS A 143 66.96 3.32 -54.34
CA LYS A 143 67.47 2.15 -55.07
C LYS A 143 67.16 2.27 -56.57
N ASP A 144 65.95 2.70 -56.92
CA ASP A 144 65.52 2.90 -58.31
C ASP A 144 66.30 4.03 -59.00
N LEU A 145 66.68 5.08 -58.27
CA LEU A 145 67.52 6.18 -58.78
C LEU A 145 68.99 5.77 -59.04
N LYS A 146 69.43 4.63 -58.50
CA LYS A 146 70.81 4.12 -58.63
C LYS A 146 70.94 2.97 -59.64
N ALA A 147 69.84 2.52 -60.25
CA ALA A 147 69.80 1.53 -61.32
C ALA A 147 69.84 2.22 -62.69
#